data_AF-A0A7Y9RJT3-F1
#
_entry.id   AF-A0A7Y9RJT3-F1
#
_cell.length_a   1.000
_cell.length_b   1.000
_cell.length_c   1.000
_cell.angle_alpha   90.00
_cell.angle_beta   90.00
_cell.angle_gamma   90.00
#
_symmetry.space_group_name_H-M   'P 1'
#
loop_
_entity.id
_entity.type
_entity.pdbx_description
1 polymer ?
#
loop_
_entity_poly.entity_id
_entity_poly.type
_entity_poly.pdbx_seq_one_letter_code
_entity_poly.pdbx_strand_id
1 'polypeptide(L)'
;MLHSIKTTRFNVTVRRIATGCDFHISLFARDEATACERAKDRARFAEGISRAKLATLEANGIAVFRVVSSGISPDQSRPVGKAPRPLAFPPLN
;
A
#
# COMPACT_ATOMS: atom_id res chain seq x y z
N MET A 1 -21.72 -8.50 -20.19
CA MET A 1 -20.60 -9.36 -19.71
C MET A 1 -19.80 -8.56 -18.68
N LEU A 2 -19.95 -8.86 -17.38
CA LEU A 2 -19.10 -8.26 -16.35
C LEU A 2 -17.69 -8.84 -16.52
N HIS A 3 -16.76 -8.07 -17.09
CA HIS A 3 -15.34 -8.37 -16.97
C HIS A 3 -14.98 -8.33 -15.49
N SER A 4 -14.84 -9.50 -14.86
CA SER A 4 -14.32 -9.63 -13.51
C SER A 4 -12.88 -9.14 -13.55
N ILE A 5 -12.65 -7.88 -13.17
CA ILE A 5 -11.33 -7.28 -13.21
C ILE A 5 -10.50 -7.95 -12.12
N LYS A 6 -9.74 -8.97 -12.50
CA LYS A 6 -8.84 -9.71 -11.61
C LYS A 6 -7.81 -8.70 -11.07
N THR A 7 -7.74 -8.62 -9.76
CA THR A 7 -6.75 -7.77 -9.08
C THR A 7 -5.56 -8.64 -8.70
N THR A 8 -4.38 -8.17 -9.05
CA THR A 8 -3.09 -8.82 -8.82
C THR A 8 -2.40 -8.14 -7.64
N ARG A 9 -1.70 -8.92 -6.81
CA ARG A 9 -0.85 -8.39 -5.75
C ARG A 9 0.45 -7.87 -6.33
N PHE A 10 0.78 -6.64 -6.00
CA PHE A 10 2.03 -5.98 -6.32
C PHE A 10 2.80 -5.70 -5.04
N ASN A 11 4.12 -5.86 -5.11
CA ASN A 11 5.07 -5.37 -4.13
C ASN A 11 5.71 -4.12 -4.71
N VAL A 12 5.47 -2.98 -4.06
CA VAL A 12 5.97 -1.68 -4.51
C VAL A 12 6.85 -1.11 -3.41
N THR A 13 8.06 -0.70 -3.78
CA THR A 13 8.97 0.02 -2.90
C THR A 13 8.92 1.50 -3.27
N VAL A 14 8.55 2.34 -2.31
CA VAL A 14 8.51 3.79 -2.46
C VAL A 14 9.56 4.39 -1.54
N ARG A 15 10.47 5.20 -2.07
CA ARG A 15 11.49 5.92 -1.30
C ARG A 15 11.06 7.35 -1.07
N ARG A 16 11.21 7.81 0.17
CA ARG A 16 11.12 9.24 0.50
C ARG A 16 12.45 9.90 0.21
N ILE A 17 12.50 10.81 -0.75
CA ILE A 17 13.78 11.41 -1.19
C ILE A 17 14.42 12.25 -0.09
N ALA A 18 13.61 12.97 0.68
CA ALA A 18 14.11 13.89 1.71
C ALA A 18 14.73 13.19 2.93
N THR A 19 14.39 11.94 3.22
CA THR A 19 14.98 11.18 4.35
C THR A 19 15.73 9.92 3.93
N GLY A 20 15.57 9.47 2.68
CA GLY A 20 16.11 8.19 2.21
C GLY A 20 15.34 6.96 2.71
N CYS A 21 14.24 7.13 3.46
CA CYS A 21 13.46 6.01 3.99
C CYS A 21 12.73 5.25 2.88
N ASP A 22 12.85 3.92 2.91
CA ASP A 22 12.18 3.01 1.99
C ASP A 22 10.91 2.42 2.61
N PHE A 23 9.80 2.53 1.89
CA PHE A 23 8.52 1.94 2.24
C PHE A 23 8.24 0.74 1.34
N HIS A 24 8.28 -0.46 1.90
CA HIS A 24 7.91 -1.68 1.20
C HIS A 24 6.42 -1.97 1.40
N ILE A 25 5.64 -1.85 0.33
CA ILE A 25 4.18 -1.89 0.40
C ILE A 25 3.67 -3.00 -0.53
N SER A 26 3.05 -4.01 0.06
CA SER A 26 2.28 -5.02 -0.67
C SER A 26 0.81 -4.60 -0.76
N LEU A 27 0.25 -4.57 -1.97
CA LEU A 27 -1.16 -4.23 -2.18
C LEU A 27 -1.74 -4.91 -3.43
N PHE A 28 -3.06 -5.08 -3.46
CA PHE A 28 -3.77 -5.58 -4.63
C PHE A 28 -4.24 -4.43 -5.52
N ALA A 29 -3.91 -4.49 -6.80
CA ALA A 29 -4.33 -3.52 -7.81
C ALA A 29 -4.69 -4.23 -9.11
N ARG A 30 -5.38 -3.52 -10.01
CA ARG A 30 -5.71 -4.02 -11.34
C ARG A 30 -4.50 -3.96 -12.26
N ASP A 31 -3.74 -2.88 -12.13
CA ASP A 31 -2.61 -2.53 -12.98
C ASP A 31 -1.46 -1.98 -12.13
N GLU A 32 -0.24 -2.07 -12.66
CA GLU A 32 0.96 -1.59 -11.99
C GLU A 32 0.90 -0.08 -11.70
N ALA A 33 0.45 0.73 -12.65
CA ALA A 33 0.32 2.17 -12.47
C ALA A 33 -0.59 2.51 -11.28
N THR A 34 -1.72 1.80 -11.15
CA THR A 34 -2.63 1.95 -10.01
C THR A 34 -1.98 1.49 -8.71
N ALA A 35 -1.15 0.45 -8.75
CA ALA A 35 -0.42 -0.01 -7.58
C ALA A 35 0.58 1.04 -7.09
N CYS A 36 1.35 1.63 -7.99
CA CYS A 36 2.33 2.67 -7.69
C CYS A 36 1.69 3.89 -7.03
N GLU A 37 0.58 4.40 -7.58
CA GLU A 37 -0.12 5.56 -7.00
C GLU A 37 -0.70 5.24 -5.60
N ARG A 38 -1.28 4.05 -5.42
CA ARG A 38 -1.77 3.63 -4.10
C ARG A 38 -0.64 3.40 -3.09
N ALA A 39 0.52 2.94 -3.55
CA ALA A 39 1.70 2.78 -2.70
C ALA A 39 2.22 4.14 -2.23
N LYS A 40 2.31 5.14 -3.12
CA LYS A 40 2.66 6.52 -2.74
C LYS A 40 1.67 7.10 -1.73
N ASP A 41 0.36 6.92 -1.93
CA ASP A 41 -0.65 7.44 -0.99
C ASP A 41 -0.55 6.75 0.39
N ARG A 42 -0.20 5.45 0.43
CA ARG A 42 0.08 4.74 1.68
C ARG A 42 1.35 5.21 2.37
N ALA A 43 2.43 5.45 1.62
CA ALA A 43 3.66 6.03 2.16
C ALA A 43 3.41 7.44 2.73
N ARG A 44 2.64 8.27 2.00
CA ARG A 44 2.17 9.58 2.47
C ARG A 44 1.39 9.47 3.78
N PHE A 45 0.46 8.51 3.88
CA PHE A 45 -0.35 8.30 5.07
C PHE A 45 0.48 7.85 6.27
N ALA A 46 1.44 6.94 6.08
CA ALA A 46 2.36 6.49 7.12
C ALA A 46 3.19 7.65 7.71
N GLU A 47 3.53 8.62 6.88
CA GLU A 47 4.25 9.84 7.28
C GLU A 47 3.34 10.94 7.86
N GLY A 48 2.02 10.74 7.89
CA GLY A 48 1.06 11.76 8.37
C GLY A 48 1.02 13.03 7.51
N ILE A 49 1.49 12.98 6.26
CA ILE A 49 1.50 14.15 5.36
C ILE A 49 0.12 14.30 4.74
N SER A 50 -0.51 15.47 4.86
CA SER A 50 -1.81 15.72 4.19
C SER A 50 -1.64 15.82 2.66
N ARG A 51 -2.70 15.54 1.90
CA ARG A 51 -2.67 15.67 0.43
C ARG A 51 -2.32 17.10 -0.01
N ALA A 52 -2.84 18.10 0.69
CA ALA A 52 -2.50 19.50 0.42
C ALA A 52 -0.99 19.76 0.63
N LYS A 53 -0.41 19.26 1.71
CA LYS A 53 1.02 19.40 1.99
C LYS A 53 1.87 18.67 0.96
N LEU A 54 1.45 17.49 0.49
CA LEU A 54 2.12 16.79 -0.60
C LEU A 54 2.10 17.63 -1.89
N ALA A 55 0.95 18.17 -2.28
CA ALA A 55 0.83 19.00 -3.47
C ALA A 55 1.70 20.26 -3.41
N THR A 56 1.82 20.90 -2.23
CA THR A 56 2.73 22.02 -2.03
C THR A 56 4.19 21.61 -2.21
N LEU A 57 4.60 20.45 -1.66
CA LEU A 57 5.97 19.95 -1.79
C LEU A 57 6.30 19.59 -3.25
N GLU A 58 5.36 18.97 -3.97
CA GLU A 58 5.51 18.67 -5.40
C GLU A 58 5.57 19.94 -6.25
N ALA A 59 4.74 20.94 -5.97
CA ALA A 59 4.75 22.23 -6.65
C ALA A 59 6.08 23.00 -6.43
N ASN A 60 6.70 22.81 -5.28
CA ASN A 60 8.04 23.34 -4.99
C ASN A 60 9.17 22.56 -5.69
N GLY A 61 8.84 21.58 -6.54
CA GLY A 61 9.82 20.73 -7.22
C GLY A 61 10.50 19.70 -6.32
N ILE A 62 10.00 19.52 -5.09
CA ILE A 62 10.55 18.54 -4.14
C ILE A 62 9.80 17.23 -4.37
N ALA A 63 10.39 16.33 -5.15
CA ALA A 63 9.86 14.98 -5.33
C ALA A 63 9.89 14.23 -3.99
N VAL A 64 8.77 14.20 -3.25
CA VAL A 64 8.75 13.65 -1.88
C VAL A 64 8.84 12.13 -1.90
N PHE A 65 8.09 11.48 -2.79
CA PHE A 65 7.97 10.03 -2.87
C PHE A 65 8.26 9.54 -4.29
N ARG A 66 9.31 8.72 -4.43
CA ARG A 66 9.72 8.12 -5.69
C ARG A 66 9.51 6.61 -5.63
N VAL A 67 8.90 6.04 -6.66
CA VAL A 67 8.83 4.58 -6.81
C VAL A 67 10.23 4.09 -7.19
N VAL A 68 10.81 3.21 -6.37
CA VAL A 68 12.12 2.59 -6.61
C VAL A 68 11.95 1.29 -7.39
N SER A 69 10.94 0.51 -7.02
CA SER A 69 10.64 -0.76 -7.68
C SER A 69 9.16 -1.06 -7.60
N SER A 70 8.59 -1.60 -8.67
CA SER A 70 7.28 -2.23 -8.69
C SER A 70 7.43 -3.62 -9.29
N GLY A 71 6.76 -4.60 -8.69
CA GLY A 71 6.77 -5.97 -9.19
C GLY A 71 5.53 -6.73 -8.77
N ILE A 72 5.10 -7.66 -9.61
CA ILE A 72 4.03 -8.59 -9.24
C ILE A 72 4.58 -9.52 -8.16
N SER A 73 3.84 -9.65 -7.07
CA SER A 73 4.21 -10.58 -5.99
C SER A 73 4.05 -12.02 -6.50
N PRO A 74 5.02 -12.92 -6.32
CA PRO A 74 4.83 -14.34 -6.66
C PRO A 74 3.75 -14.98 -5.78
N ASP A 75 3.64 -14.54 -4.53
CA ASP A 75 2.53 -14.90 -3.65
C ASP A 75 1.31 -14.02 -3.96
N GLN A 76 0.30 -14.60 -4.60
CA GLN A 76 -0.99 -13.96 -4.88
C GLN A 76 -2.05 -14.27 -3.82
N SER A 77 -1.67 -14.95 -2.73
CA SER A 77 -2.56 -15.26 -1.63
C SER A 77 -3.02 -13.95 -0.98
N ARG A 78 -4.35 -13.77 -0.88
CA ARG A 78 -4.92 -12.75 0.01
C ARG A 78 -4.80 -13.30 1.43
N PRO A 79 -4.36 -12.51 2.43
CA PRO A 79 -4.48 -12.94 3.81
C PRO A 79 -5.96 -13.22 4.06
N VAL A 80 -6.30 -14.51 4.23
CA VAL A 80 -7.65 -14.94 4.57
C VAL A 80 -7.83 -14.57 6.03
N GLY A 81 -8.32 -13.36 6.28
CA GLY A 81 -8.69 -12.91 7.59
C GLY A 81 -9.86 -13.75 8.11
N LYS A 82 -9.56 -14.88 8.74
CA LYS A 82 -10.25 -15.26 9.97
C LYS A 82 -9.25 -15.04 11.08
N ALA A 83 -9.33 -13.88 11.73
CA ALA A 83 -8.93 -13.84 13.13
C ALA A 83 -9.70 -14.99 13.81
N PRO A 84 -9.06 -15.90 14.56
CA PRO A 84 -9.82 -16.80 15.40
C PRO A 84 -10.63 -15.91 16.34
N ARG A 85 -11.97 -15.97 16.24
CA ARG A 85 -12.82 -15.38 17.27
C ARG A 85 -12.35 -16.00 18.59
N PRO A 86 -12.15 -15.24 19.67
CA PRO A 86 -11.90 -15.86 20.96
C PRO A 86 -13.06 -16.81 21.24
N LEU A 87 -12.76 -18.09 21.38
CA LEU A 87 -13.74 -19.08 21.85
C LEU A 87 -14.16 -18.61 23.24
N ALA A 88 -15.42 -18.23 23.38
CA ALA A 88 -16.00 -17.92 24.68
C ALA A 88 -15.85 -19.17 25.56
N PHE A 89 -15.07 -19.07 26.64
CA PHE A 89 -15.02 -20.11 27.66
C PHE A 89 -16.38 -20.14 28.37
N PRO A 90 -17.03 -21.30 28.55
CA PRO A 90 -18.22 -21.37 29.39
C PRO A 90 -17.83 -21.11 30.85
N PRO A 91 -18.70 -20.45 31.64
CA PRO A 91 -18.44 -20.30 33.07
C PRO A 91 -18.45 -21.68 33.74
N LEU A 92 -17.38 -21.98 34.48
CA LEU A 92 -17.32 -23.13 35.39
C LEU A 92 -18.28 -22.85 36.56
N ASN A 93 -19.20 -23.78 36.78
CA ASN A 93 -20.08 -23.83 37.95
C ASN A 93 -19.54 -24.89 38.92
#